data_AF-A0A194PH39-F1
#
_entry.id   AF-A0A194PH39-F1
#
_cell.length_a   1.000
_cell.length_b   1.000
_cell.length_c   1.000
_cell.angle_alpha   90.00
_cell.angle_beta   90.00
_cell.angle_gamma   90.00
#
_symmetry.space_group_name_H-M   'P 1'
#
loop_
_entity.id
_entity.type
_entity.pdbx_description
1 polymer ?
#
loop_
_entity_poly.entity_id
_entity_poly.type
_entity_poly.pdbx_seq_one_letter_code
_entity_poly.pdbx_strand_id
1 'polypeptide(L)'
;MVVLGLVRRACHVVALDAQVRYTTALLKGDFKLPSKEEMMNVWQKEVDNINCNGRPMSDLHLLGDKEDQYYRELSDESGIERVPPVMSKLRNVSNETKLENLFTYRDYIYEMIDDKSFRRTERVKKRERLDGKVAESIGFVADDG
;
A
#
# COMPACT_ATOMS: atom_id res chain seq x y z
N MET A 1 13.04 13.45 16.50
CA MET A 1 13.60 12.45 15.57
C MET A 1 12.43 11.76 14.90
N VAL A 2 12.45 11.63 13.57
CA VAL A 2 11.45 10.88 12.79
C VAL A 2 12.17 9.75 12.06
N VAL A 3 11.54 8.58 11.96
CA VAL A 3 12.09 7.41 11.27
C VAL A 3 11.16 7.06 10.10
N LEU A 4 11.74 6.85 8.92
CA LEU A 4 11.01 6.58 7.68
C LEU A 4 11.34 5.16 7.19
N GLY A 5 10.41 4.54 6.47
CA GLY A 5 10.61 3.23 5.83
C GLY A 5 10.56 2.02 6.78
N LEU A 6 10.07 2.19 8.01
CA LEU A 6 10.02 1.10 8.99
C LEU A 6 8.89 0.08 8.72
N VAL A 7 7.90 0.47 7.92
CA VAL A 7 6.71 -0.33 7.58
C VAL A 7 7.05 -1.55 6.71
N ARG A 8 6.27 -2.62 6.87
CA ARG A 8 6.38 -3.90 6.15
C ARG A 8 5.06 -4.27 5.46
N ARG A 9 5.19 -5.10 4.43
CA ARG A 9 4.07 -5.58 3.58
C ARG A 9 3.24 -4.42 2.99
N ALA A 10 3.94 -3.41 2.51
CA ALA A 10 3.39 -2.26 1.79
C ALA A 10 4.12 -2.08 0.46
N CYS A 11 3.59 -1.22 -0.41
CA CYS A 11 4.34 -0.73 -1.56
C CYS A 11 5.39 0.27 -1.04
N HIS A 12 6.61 -0.22 -0.79
CA HIS A 12 7.61 0.51 0.01
C HIS A 12 7.94 1.91 -0.53
N VAL A 13 8.02 2.06 -1.85
CA VAL A 13 8.32 3.37 -2.48
C VAL A 13 7.17 4.35 -2.23
N VAL A 14 5.93 3.89 -2.32
CA VAL A 14 4.73 4.70 -2.07
C VAL A 14 4.62 5.06 -0.59
N ALA A 15 4.85 4.08 0.30
CA ALA A 15 4.82 4.32 1.73
C ALA A 15 5.89 5.32 2.18
N LEU A 16 7.11 5.19 1.64
CA LEU A 16 8.21 6.09 1.94
C LEU A 16 7.91 7.51 1.44
N ASP A 17 7.38 7.65 0.22
CA ASP A 17 6.98 8.95 -0.32
C ASP A 17 5.90 9.64 0.54
N ALA A 18 4.86 8.91 0.93
CA ALA A 18 3.81 9.43 1.83
C ALA A 18 4.38 9.87 3.18
N GLN A 19 5.27 9.07 3.78
CA GLN A 19 5.94 9.41 5.04
C GLN A 19 6.84 10.65 4.91
N VAL A 20 7.53 10.83 3.78
CA VAL A 20 8.34 12.02 3.50
C VAL A 20 7.44 13.25 3.37
N ARG A 21 6.33 13.16 2.64
CA ARG A 21 5.36 14.27 2.50
C ARG A 21 4.76 14.67 3.86
N TYR A 22 4.31 13.70 4.64
CA TYR A 22 3.82 13.92 6.01
C TYR A 22 4.87 14.60 6.89
N THR A 23 6.10 14.09 6.89
CA THR A 23 7.20 14.66 7.69
C THR A 23 7.55 16.07 7.25
N THR A 24 7.50 16.34 5.95
CA THR A 24 7.76 17.69 5.40
C THR A 24 6.69 18.68 5.86
N ALA A 25 5.41 18.30 5.82
CA ALA A 25 4.31 19.12 6.32
C ALA A 25 4.45 19.41 7.83
N LEU A 26 4.87 18.41 8.61
CA LEU A 26 5.15 18.58 10.04
C LEU A 26 6.28 19.58 10.29
N LEU A 27 7.38 19.48 9.55
CA LEU A 27 8.55 20.35 9.70
C LEU A 27 8.27 21.79 9.27
N LYS A 28 7.38 22.00 8.29
CA LYS A 28 6.89 23.32 7.90
C LYS A 28 5.95 23.95 8.94
N GLY A 29 5.36 23.13 9.81
CA GLY A 29 4.34 23.56 10.76
C GLY A 29 2.94 23.64 10.17
N ASP A 30 2.70 22.94 9.05
CA ASP A 30 1.39 22.90 8.38
C ASP A 30 0.33 22.20 9.26
N PHE A 31 0.78 21.31 10.15
CA PHE A 31 -0.03 20.72 11.22
C PHE A 31 0.83 20.49 12.46
N LYS A 32 0.20 20.06 13.56
CA LYS A 32 0.86 19.74 14.83
C LYS A 32 0.51 18.32 15.24
N LEU A 33 1.51 17.62 15.77
CA LEU A 33 1.28 16.32 16.39
C LEU A 33 0.42 16.46 17.65
N PRO A 34 -0.35 15.42 18.01
CA PRO A 34 -0.99 15.30 19.30
C PRO A 34 0.02 15.38 20.45
N SER A 35 -0.49 15.49 21.68
CA SER A 35 0.36 15.41 22.86
C SER A 35 1.10 14.06 22.92
N LYS A 36 2.21 14.04 23.64
CA LYS A 36 2.98 12.80 23.86
C LYS A 36 2.09 11.70 24.47
N GLU A 37 1.22 12.05 25.41
CA GLU A 37 0.34 11.09 26.07
C GLU A 37 -0.65 10.47 25.07
N GLU A 38 -1.28 11.28 24.22
CA GLU A 38 -2.20 10.80 23.19
C GLU A 38 -1.49 9.85 22.19
N MET A 39 -0.30 10.23 21.71
CA MET A 39 0.49 9.37 20.82
C MET A 39 0.89 8.04 21.49
N MET A 40 1.31 8.09 22.76
CA MET A 40 1.67 6.87 23.51
C MET A 40 0.44 5.98 23.77
N ASN A 41 -0.73 6.57 23.99
CA ASN A 41 -1.98 5.83 24.17
C ASN A 41 -2.40 5.09 22.89
N VAL A 42 -2.24 5.71 21.72
CA VAL A 42 -2.49 5.04 20.42
C VAL A 42 -1.51 3.90 20.22
N TRP A 43 -0.21 4.13 20.49
CA TRP A 43 0.82 3.09 20.40
C TRP A 43 0.54 1.91 21.33
N GLN A 44 0.19 2.18 22.60
CA GLN A 44 -0.10 1.13 23.58
C GLN A 44 -1.29 0.28 23.16
N LYS A 45 -2.35 0.88 22.60
CA LYS A 45 -3.50 0.11 22.08
C LYS A 45 -3.10 -0.87 20.98
N GLU A 46 -2.21 -0.50 20.07
CA GLU A 46 -1.74 -1.41 19.02
C GLU A 46 -0.85 -2.51 19.61
N VAL A 47 0.00 -2.20 20.59
CA VAL A 47 0.80 -3.19 21.33
C VAL A 47 -0.08 -4.20 22.06
N ASP A 48 -1.11 -3.72 22.76
CA ASP A 48 -2.06 -4.57 23.48
C ASP A 48 -2.83 -5.46 22.48
N ASN A 49 -3.24 -4.91 21.33
CA ASN A 49 -3.87 -5.68 20.26
C ASN A 49 -2.95 -6.81 19.74
N ILE A 50 -1.68 -6.51 19.48
CA ILE A 50 -0.68 -7.49 19.03
C ILE A 50 -0.52 -8.60 20.08
N ASN A 51 -0.38 -8.23 21.36
CA ASN A 51 -0.20 -9.16 22.46
C ASN A 51 -1.43 -10.06 22.68
N CYS A 52 -2.63 -9.48 22.70
CA CYS A 52 -3.89 -10.22 22.86
C CYS A 52 -4.12 -11.22 21.73
N ASN A 53 -3.64 -10.92 20.52
CA ASN A 53 -3.72 -11.81 19.37
C ASN A 53 -2.55 -12.80 19.25
N GLY A 54 -1.64 -12.84 20.23
CA GLY A 54 -0.48 -13.75 20.23
C GLY A 54 0.51 -13.50 19.10
N ARG A 55 0.56 -12.27 18.56
CA ARG A 55 1.42 -11.88 17.44
C ARG A 55 2.77 -11.37 17.94
N PRO A 56 3.85 -11.50 17.14
CA PRO A 56 5.16 -10.98 17.54
C PRO A 56 5.18 -9.45 17.54
N MET A 57 5.98 -8.81 18.41
CA MET A 57 6.12 -7.35 18.48
C MET A 57 6.59 -6.71 17.16
N SER A 58 7.29 -7.48 16.31
CA SER A 58 7.63 -7.04 14.97
C SER A 58 6.38 -6.69 14.14
N ASP A 59 5.21 -7.23 14.44
CA ASP A 59 3.99 -6.91 13.71
C ASP A 59 3.48 -5.47 13.90
N LEU A 60 4.06 -4.70 14.83
CA LEU A 60 3.76 -3.27 15.00
C LEU A 60 3.99 -2.44 13.72
N HIS A 61 4.92 -2.88 12.86
CA HIS A 61 5.21 -2.21 11.59
C HIS A 61 4.56 -2.90 10.39
N LEU A 62 3.68 -3.89 10.61
CA LEU A 62 3.02 -4.61 9.53
C LEU A 62 1.77 -3.83 9.05
N LEU A 63 1.78 -3.36 7.81
CA LEU A 63 0.59 -2.75 7.21
C LEU A 63 -0.33 -3.82 6.61
N GLY A 64 0.14 -4.55 5.61
CA GLY A 64 -0.68 -5.57 4.92
C GLY A 64 -1.99 -4.96 4.43
N ASP A 65 -3.12 -5.49 4.87
CA ASP A 65 -4.45 -5.02 4.48
C ASP A 65 -4.79 -3.62 5.04
N LYS A 66 -4.07 -3.16 6.07
CA LYS A 66 -4.22 -1.81 6.65
C LYS A 66 -3.50 -0.71 5.85
N GLU A 67 -2.85 -1.04 4.73
CA GLU A 67 -2.03 -0.07 3.98
C GLU A 67 -2.82 1.15 3.48
N ASP A 68 -4.04 0.96 2.95
CA ASP A 68 -4.85 2.10 2.49
C ASP A 68 -5.31 2.98 3.67
N GLN A 69 -5.73 2.34 4.77
CA GLN A 69 -6.10 3.03 5.99
C GLN A 69 -4.93 3.87 6.51
N TYR A 70 -3.71 3.33 6.51
CA TYR A 70 -2.52 4.06 6.90
C TYR A 70 -2.32 5.34 6.07
N TYR A 71 -2.49 5.27 4.74
CA TYR A 71 -2.38 6.46 3.90
C TYR A 71 -3.50 7.48 4.13
N ARG A 72 -4.73 7.00 4.37
CA ARG A 72 -5.87 7.86 4.73
C ARG A 72 -5.61 8.59 6.04
N GLU A 73 -5.14 7.90 7.07
CA GLU A 73 -4.83 8.52 8.37
C GLU A 73 -3.73 9.57 8.26
N LEU A 74 -2.67 9.33 7.46
CA LEU A 74 -1.64 10.34 7.19
C LEU A 74 -2.23 11.58 6.51
N SER A 75 -3.08 11.42 5.49
CA SER A 75 -3.70 12.56 4.79
C SER A 75 -4.70 13.31 5.67
N ASP A 76 -5.50 12.58 6.46
CA ASP A 76 -6.53 13.17 7.32
C ASP A 76 -5.90 14.00 8.44
N GLU A 77 -4.77 13.57 9.02
CA GLU A 77 -4.08 14.30 10.09
C GLU A 77 -3.26 15.50 9.56
N SER A 78 -2.57 15.33 8.43
CA SER A 78 -1.59 16.32 7.94
C SER A 78 -2.07 17.21 6.81
N GLY A 79 -3.19 16.87 6.17
CA GLY A 79 -3.71 17.56 4.98
C GLY A 79 -2.90 17.33 3.71
N ILE A 80 -1.94 16.40 3.69
CA ILE A 80 -1.21 16.05 2.46
C ILE A 80 -2.13 15.36 1.45
N GLU A 81 -1.75 15.41 0.17
CA GLU A 81 -2.44 14.66 -0.88
C GLU A 81 -2.44 13.16 -0.58
N ARG A 82 -3.64 12.56 -0.59
CA ARG A 82 -3.83 11.14 -0.28
C ARG A 82 -3.19 10.26 -1.35
N VAL A 83 -2.52 9.18 -0.94
CA VAL A 83 -2.08 8.14 -1.87
C VAL A 83 -3.31 7.51 -2.53
N PRO A 84 -3.35 7.39 -3.87
CA PRO A 84 -4.48 6.76 -4.55
C PRO A 84 -4.79 5.35 -4.04
N PRO A 85 -6.05 5.03 -3.64
CA PRO A 85 -6.42 3.72 -3.08
C PRO A 85 -6.09 2.54 -4.00
N VAL A 86 -6.11 2.78 -5.31
CA VAL A 86 -5.69 1.84 -6.34
C VAL A 86 -4.28 1.26 -6.12
N MET A 87 -3.37 1.97 -5.44
CA MET A 87 -2.00 1.50 -5.20
C MET A 87 -1.97 0.30 -4.24
N SER A 88 -2.77 0.33 -3.17
CA SER A 88 -2.88 -0.79 -2.23
C SER A 88 -3.57 -1.98 -2.89
N LYS A 89 -4.64 -1.73 -3.68
CA LYS A 89 -5.36 -2.75 -4.45
C LYS A 89 -4.44 -3.44 -5.46
N LEU A 90 -3.67 -2.67 -6.23
CA LEU A 90 -2.71 -3.21 -7.20
C LEU A 90 -1.69 -4.10 -6.50
N ARG A 91 -1.14 -3.66 -5.35
CA ARG A 91 -0.21 -4.49 -4.58
C ARG A 91 -0.86 -5.80 -4.13
N ASN A 92 -2.10 -5.75 -3.64
CA ASN A 92 -2.81 -6.96 -3.20
C ASN A 92 -3.02 -7.94 -4.36
N VAL A 93 -3.58 -7.47 -5.49
CA VAL A 93 -3.77 -8.30 -6.69
C VAL A 93 -2.44 -8.84 -7.22
N SER A 94 -1.37 -8.03 -7.23
CA SER A 94 -0.04 -8.50 -7.65
C SER A 94 0.53 -9.56 -6.70
N ASN A 95 0.26 -9.49 -5.40
CA ASN A 95 0.70 -10.51 -4.45
C ASN A 95 -0.13 -11.79 -4.56
N GLU A 96 -1.45 -11.68 -4.71
CA GLU A 96 -2.34 -12.81 -4.97
C GLU A 96 -1.90 -13.57 -6.23
N THR A 97 -1.68 -12.84 -7.33
CA THR A 97 -1.17 -13.40 -8.59
C THR A 97 0.16 -14.14 -8.41
N LYS A 98 1.04 -13.59 -7.56
CA LYS A 98 2.32 -14.24 -7.21
C LYS A 98 2.11 -15.53 -6.41
N LEU A 99 1.17 -15.56 -5.49
CA LEU A 99 0.83 -16.74 -4.70
C LEU A 99 0.15 -17.82 -5.54
N GLU A 100 -0.69 -17.43 -6.51
CA GLU A 100 -1.34 -18.34 -7.46
C GLU A 100 -0.32 -19.04 -8.35
N ASN A 101 0.66 -18.30 -8.91
CA ASN A 101 1.70 -18.90 -9.74
C ASN A 101 3.05 -18.16 -9.68
N LEU A 102 3.99 -18.73 -8.92
CA LEU A 102 5.34 -18.19 -8.74
C LEU A 102 6.19 -18.15 -10.02
N PHE A 103 5.84 -18.91 -11.06
CA PHE A 103 6.61 -18.96 -12.31
C PHE A 103 6.16 -17.93 -13.33
N THR A 104 4.86 -17.61 -13.38
CA THR A 104 4.26 -16.77 -14.44
C THR A 104 3.74 -15.42 -13.94
N TYR A 105 3.76 -15.13 -12.64
CA TYR A 105 3.24 -13.85 -12.13
C TYR A 105 3.89 -12.59 -12.72
N ARG A 106 5.10 -12.71 -13.27
CA ARG A 106 5.82 -11.61 -13.96
C ARG A 106 5.43 -11.46 -15.43
N ASP A 107 4.62 -12.36 -15.96
CA ASP A 107 4.10 -12.28 -17.32
C ASP A 107 2.89 -11.32 -17.40
N TYR A 108 2.45 -10.73 -16.30
CA TYR A 108 1.40 -9.71 -16.30
C TYR A 108 1.97 -8.28 -16.38
N ILE A 109 1.30 -7.44 -17.16
CA ILE A 109 1.52 -5.99 -17.24
C ILE A 109 0.37 -5.31 -16.52
N TYR A 110 0.69 -4.40 -15.61
CA TYR A 110 -0.28 -3.59 -14.87
C TYR A 110 -0.23 -2.16 -15.38
N GLU A 111 -1.37 -1.64 -15.81
CA GLU A 111 -1.55 -0.29 -16.34
C GLU A 111 -2.53 0.47 -15.46
N MET A 112 -2.08 1.57 -14.87
CA MET A 112 -2.91 2.47 -14.08
C MET A 112 -3.83 3.26 -15.01
N ILE A 113 -5.13 3.30 -14.70
CA ILE A 113 -6.12 4.07 -15.48
C ILE A 113 -6.42 5.39 -14.77
N ASP A 114 -6.73 5.31 -13.47
CA ASP A 114 -7.03 6.45 -12.61
C ASP A 114 -6.74 6.10 -11.13
N ASP A 115 -7.12 6.99 -10.21
CA ASP A 115 -6.89 6.84 -8.76
C ASP A 115 -7.63 5.67 -8.11
N LYS A 116 -8.57 5.05 -8.83
CA LYS A 116 -9.38 3.93 -8.36
C LYS A 116 -9.24 2.70 -9.23
N SER A 117 -8.68 2.77 -10.43
CA SER A 117 -8.72 1.64 -11.35
C SER A 117 -7.41 1.38 -12.10
N PHE A 118 -7.17 0.10 -12.37
CA PHE A 118 -6.05 -0.35 -13.16
C PHE A 118 -6.46 -1.55 -14.03
N ARG A 119 -5.69 -1.84 -15.06
CA ARG A 119 -5.85 -2.99 -15.93
C ARG A 119 -4.66 -3.92 -15.79
N ARG A 120 -4.92 -5.22 -15.72
CA ARG A 120 -3.90 -6.28 -15.84
C ARG A 120 -4.03 -6.93 -17.21
N THR A 121 -2.93 -7.05 -17.93
CA THR A 121 -2.88 -7.69 -19.26
C THR A 121 -1.84 -8.82 -19.25
N GLU A 122 -2.20 -10.00 -19.74
CA GLU A 122 -1.23 -11.09 -19.92
C GLU A 122 -0.27 -10.75 -21.08
N ARG A 123 1.04 -10.85 -20.84
CA ARG A 123 2.07 -10.67 -21.87
C ARG A 123 2.09 -11.89 -22.78
N VAL A 124 1.52 -11.74 -23.98
CA VAL A 124 1.68 -12.75 -25.02
C VAL A 124 3.10 -12.74 -25.58
N LYS A 125 3.78 -13.90 -25.52
CA LYS A 125 5.15 -14.06 -26.03
C LYS A 125 5.16 -13.92 -27.55
N LYS A 126 6.27 -13.43 -28.12
CA LYS A 126 6.39 -13.17 -29.58
C LYS A 126 6.00 -14.38 -30.44
N ARG A 127 6.36 -15.60 -30.01
CA ARG A 127 6.02 -16.85 -30.70
C ARG A 127 4.50 -17.12 -30.69
N GLU A 128 3.87 -16.98 -29.53
CA GLU A 128 2.42 -17.19 -29.39
C GLU A 128 1.60 -16.14 -30.15
N ARG A 129 2.12 -14.92 -30.30
CA ARG A 129 1.50 -13.89 -31.17
C ARG A 129 1.53 -14.30 -32.65
N LEU A 130 2.60 -14.96 -33.10
CA LEU A 130 2.69 -15.49 -34.47
C LEU A 130 1.68 -16.63 -34.69
N ASP A 131 1.36 -17.37 -33.63
CA ASP A 131 0.35 -18.43 -33.62
C ASP A 131 -1.09 -17.89 -33.40
N GLY A 132 -1.27 -16.56 -33.39
CA GLY A 132 -2.59 -15.92 -33.30
C GLY A 132 -3.14 -15.70 -31.89
N LYS A 133 -2.38 -15.98 -30.81
CA LYS A 133 -2.83 -15.70 -29.43
C LYS A 133 -2.98 -14.19 -29.21
N VAL A 134 -4.13 -13.79 -28.66
CA VAL A 134 -4.44 -12.40 -28.29
C VAL A 134 -4.23 -12.21 -26.78
N ALA A 135 -3.82 -11.01 -26.37
CA ALA A 135 -3.63 -10.69 -24.97
C ALA A 135 -4.98 -10.51 -24.27
N GLU A 136 -5.20 -11.23 -23.17
CA GLU A 136 -6.37 -11.04 -22.33
C GLU A 136 -6.10 -9.93 -21.31
N SER A 137 -7.10 -9.08 -21.09
CA SER A 137 -7.05 -7.94 -20.18
C SER A 137 -8.20 -7.99 -19.19
N ILE A 138 -7.89 -7.77 -17.90
CA ILE A 138 -8.87 -7.72 -16.81
C ILE A 138 -8.76 -6.35 -16.14
N GLY A 139 -9.90 -5.67 -15.97
CA GLY A 139 -9.99 -4.41 -15.23
C GLY A 139 -10.23 -4.67 -13.75
N PHE A 140 -9.57 -3.88 -12.90
CA PHE A 140 -9.72 -3.91 -11.45
C PHE A 140 -10.07 -2.51 -10.96
N VAL A 141 -11.00 -2.45 -10.01
CA VAL A 141 -11.44 -1.22 -9.37
C VAL A 141 -11.19 -1.39 -7.87
N ALA A 142 -10.60 -0.36 -7.26
CA ALA A 142 -10.43 -0.25 -5.83
C ALA A 142 -11.80 -0.01 -5.20
N ASP A 143 -12.03 -0.64 -4.05
CA ASP A 143 -13.27 -0.49 -3.32
C ASP A 143 -13.40 0.95 -2.82
N ASP A 144 -14.62 1.51 -2.84
CA ASP A 144 -14.92 2.80 -2.23
C ASP A 144 -14.92 2.62 -0.70
N GLY A 145 -13.72 2.61 -0.09
CA GLY A 145 -13.54 2.61 1.36
C GLY A 145 -13.88 3.94 2.02
#